data_AF-A0A497FEL6-F1
#
_entry.id   AF-A0A497FEL6-F1
#
_cell.length_a   1.000
_cell.length_b   1.000
_cell.length_c   1.000
_cell.angle_alpha   90.00
_cell.angle_beta   90.00
_cell.angle_gamma   90.00
#
_symmetry.space_group_name_H-M   'P 1'
#
loop_
_entity.id
_entity.type
_entity.pdbx_description
1 polymer ?
#
loop_
_entity_poly.entity_id
_entity_poly.type
_entity_poly.pdbx_seq_one_letter_code
_entity_poly.pdbx_strand_id
1 'polypeptide(L)'
;LKDETGEIYCAAYEPTKSFREIVLQLIPGDEVVAYGAVKLKPQGLTLNLEKIGVKKLAKKIIVRPPICPTCGKRMKSLGAGKGYRCRKCGLKMGVEAAERVEIPRSLKPGFYEVPPSARRHLTKPLELAL
;
A
#
# COMPACT_ATOMS: atom_id res chain seq x y z
N LEU A 1 -2.00 -1.85 -12.39
CA LEU A 1 -2.12 -0.39 -12.49
C LEU A 1 -3.18 -0.10 -13.54
N LYS A 2 -4.00 0.94 -13.37
CA LYS A 2 -5.06 1.26 -14.31
C LYS A 2 -5.16 2.76 -14.57
N ASP A 3 -5.58 3.11 -15.77
CA ASP A 3 -5.91 4.47 -16.22
C ASP A 3 -7.16 4.42 -17.14
N GLU A 4 -7.48 5.51 -17.82
CA GLU A 4 -8.62 5.58 -18.76
C GLU A 4 -8.49 4.64 -19.97
N THR A 5 -7.30 4.14 -20.29
CA THR A 5 -7.03 3.27 -21.46
C THR A 5 -7.07 1.79 -21.14
N GLY A 6 -6.94 1.41 -19.87
CA GLY A 6 -7.07 0.02 -19.43
C GLY A 6 -6.26 -0.31 -18.19
N GLU A 7 -5.91 -1.59 -18.05
CA GLU A 7 -5.14 -2.11 -16.93
C GLU A 7 -3.88 -2.83 -17.41
N ILE A 8 -2.79 -2.67 -16.65
CA ILE A 8 -1.51 -3.31 -16.92
C ILE A 8 -0.89 -3.87 -15.64
N TYR A 9 -0.17 -4.98 -15.75
CA TYR A 9 0.66 -5.49 -14.67
C TYR A 9 1.91 -4.63 -14.51
N CYS A 10 2.36 -4.45 -13.27
CA CYS A 10 3.64 -3.80 -12.98
C CYS A 10 4.50 -4.74 -12.14
N ALA A 11 5.81 -4.77 -12.41
CA ALA A 11 6.73 -5.66 -11.71
C ALA A 11 8.03 -4.93 -11.31
N ALA A 12 8.43 -5.12 -10.05
CA ALA A 12 9.78 -4.82 -9.56
C ALA A 12 10.48 -6.15 -9.23
N TYR A 13 11.47 -6.53 -10.04
CA TYR A 13 12.14 -7.83 -9.92
C TYR A 13 13.25 -7.83 -8.86
N GLU A 14 13.73 -9.01 -8.49
CA GLU A 14 14.85 -9.18 -7.54
C GLU A 14 16.03 -8.21 -7.79
N PRO A 15 16.51 -8.00 -9.03
CA PRO A 15 17.66 -7.15 -9.29
C PRO A 15 17.46 -5.68 -8.89
N THR A 16 16.22 -5.19 -8.70
CA THR A 16 15.96 -3.80 -8.30
C THR A 16 16.18 -3.55 -6.79
N LYS A 17 16.54 -4.59 -6.02
CA LYS A 17 16.95 -4.52 -4.60
C LYS A 17 15.98 -3.72 -3.74
N SER A 18 16.44 -2.66 -3.07
CA SER A 18 15.69 -1.81 -2.14
C SER A 18 14.50 -1.10 -2.80
N PHE A 19 14.49 -0.95 -4.13
CA PHE A 19 13.33 -0.40 -4.84
C PHE A 19 12.06 -1.22 -4.60
N ARG A 20 12.18 -2.54 -4.39
CA ARG A 20 11.04 -3.40 -4.03
C ARG A 20 10.37 -2.97 -2.73
N GLU A 21 11.12 -2.45 -1.76
CA GLU A 21 10.59 -2.00 -0.48
C GLU A 21 9.68 -0.79 -0.64
N ILE A 22 9.95 0.08 -1.62
CA ILE A 22 9.06 1.19 -1.98
C ILE A 22 7.77 0.66 -2.62
N VAL A 23 7.91 -0.24 -3.61
CA VAL A 23 6.76 -0.78 -4.34
C VAL A 23 5.83 -1.59 -3.43
N LEU A 24 6.38 -2.34 -2.47
CA LEU A 24 5.62 -3.10 -1.48
C LEU A 24 4.83 -2.24 -0.48
N GLN A 25 5.15 -0.95 -0.36
CA GLN A 25 4.41 -0.03 0.50
C GLN A 25 3.15 0.54 -0.16
N LEU A 26 2.99 0.38 -1.48
CA LEU A 26 1.79 0.83 -2.20
C LEU A 26 0.55 0.05 -1.76
N ILE A 27 -0.59 0.73 -1.78
CA ILE A 27 -1.91 0.13 -1.52
C ILE A 27 -2.89 0.51 -2.64
N PRO A 28 -3.98 -0.24 -2.82
CA PRO A 28 -5.06 0.16 -3.71
C PRO A 28 -5.57 1.58 -3.41
N GLY A 29 -5.71 2.39 -4.46
CA GLY A 29 -6.10 3.80 -4.37
C GLY A 29 -4.94 4.79 -4.41
N ASP A 30 -3.69 4.33 -4.36
CA ASP A 30 -2.53 5.20 -4.62
C ASP A 30 -2.52 5.66 -6.08
N GLU A 31 -2.25 6.95 -6.28
CA GLU A 31 -2.08 7.55 -7.60
C GLU A 31 -0.57 7.66 -7.89
N VAL A 32 -0.13 6.99 -8.95
CA VAL A 32 1.29 6.87 -9.29
C VAL A 32 1.52 7.06 -10.80
N VAL A 33 2.71 7.51 -11.16
CA VAL A 33 3.23 7.50 -12.52
C VAL A 33 4.34 6.46 -12.59
N ALA A 34 4.18 5.43 -13.42
CA ALA A 34 5.14 4.34 -13.53
C ALA A 34 5.99 4.51 -14.81
N TYR A 35 7.28 4.22 -14.70
CA TYR A 35 8.23 4.28 -15.80
C TYR A 35 8.93 2.93 -15.96
N GLY A 36 9.08 2.48 -17.20
CA GLY A 36 9.74 1.22 -17.49
C GLY A 36 9.51 0.73 -18.90
N ALA A 37 9.98 -0.49 -19.17
CA ALA A 37 9.71 -1.18 -20.42
C ALA A 37 8.59 -2.21 -20.26
N VAL A 38 7.68 -2.22 -21.23
CA VAL A 38 6.61 -3.22 -21.31
C VAL A 38 7.13 -4.49 -21.98
N LYS A 39 6.80 -5.65 -21.40
CA LYS A 39 7.05 -6.96 -21.99
C LYS A 39 5.83 -7.85 -21.82
N LEU A 40 5.55 -8.69 -22.81
CA LEU A 40 4.56 -9.76 -22.67
C LEU A 40 5.10 -10.83 -21.71
N LYS A 41 4.28 -11.24 -20.74
CA LYS A 41 4.55 -12.27 -19.73
C LYS A 41 3.35 -13.24 -19.66
N PRO A 42 3.45 -14.39 -18.99
CA PRO A 42 2.33 -15.33 -18.85
C PRO A 42 1.04 -14.69 -18.30
N GLN A 43 1.17 -13.72 -17.40
CA GLN A 43 0.05 -12.95 -16.86
C GLN A 43 -0.48 -11.86 -17.80
N GLY A 44 0.20 -11.56 -18.91
CA GLY A 44 -0.15 -10.47 -19.84
C GLY A 44 0.92 -9.40 -19.96
N LEU A 45 0.56 -8.26 -20.56
CA LEU A 45 1.45 -7.11 -20.70
C LEU A 45 1.87 -6.63 -19.30
N THR A 46 3.19 -6.59 -19.08
CA THR A 46 3.77 -6.24 -17.79
C THR A 46 4.80 -5.12 -17.98
N LEU A 47 4.60 -4.02 -17.27
CA LEU A 47 5.56 -2.93 -17.14
C LEU A 47 6.64 -3.30 -16.11
N ASN A 48 7.87 -3.42 -16.57
CA ASN A 48 9.03 -3.65 -15.71
C ASN A 48 9.50 -2.31 -15.15
N LEU A 49 9.28 -2.08 -13.85
CA LEU A 49 9.51 -0.79 -13.20
C LEU A 49 11.01 -0.45 -13.13
N GLU A 50 11.33 0.75 -13.59
CA GLU A 50 12.65 1.39 -13.48
C GLU A 50 12.60 2.62 -12.56
N LYS A 51 11.43 3.26 -12.50
CA LYS A 51 11.15 4.43 -11.67
C LYS A 51 9.65 4.54 -11.42
N ILE A 52 9.27 5.14 -10.30
CA ILE A 52 7.89 5.44 -9.96
C ILE A 52 7.79 6.82 -9.31
N GLY A 53 6.82 7.60 -9.75
CA GLY A 53 6.43 8.86 -9.13
C GLY A 53 5.14 8.69 -8.34
N VAL A 54 5.20 8.74 -7.02
CA VAL A 54 4.03 8.71 -6.14
C VAL A 54 3.42 10.10 -6.12
N LYS A 55 2.23 10.26 -6.69
CA LYS A 55 1.52 11.55 -6.76
C LYS A 55 0.65 11.78 -5.54
N LYS A 56 -0.10 10.76 -5.13
CA LYS A 56 -1.02 10.83 -4.00
C LYS A 56 -1.12 9.48 -3.32
N LEU A 57 -1.18 9.53 -1.99
CA LEU A 57 -1.31 8.34 -1.16
C LEU A 57 -2.76 8.19 -0.71
N ALA A 58 -3.31 6.99 -0.88
CA ALA A 58 -4.54 6.60 -0.25
C ALA A 58 -4.36 6.47 1.27
N LYS A 59 -5.44 6.78 2.00
CA LYS A 59 -5.51 6.63 3.45
C LYS A 59 -5.49 5.16 3.82
N LYS A 60 -4.55 4.76 4.67
CA LYS A 60 -4.49 3.40 5.21
C LYS A 60 -5.40 3.29 6.43
N ILE A 61 -6.61 2.79 6.23
CA ILE A 61 -7.59 2.61 7.30
C ILE A 61 -7.52 1.16 7.80
N ILE A 62 -7.33 0.97 9.10
CA ILE A 62 -7.55 -0.32 9.74
C ILE A 62 -8.86 -0.32 10.50
N VAL A 63 -9.46 -1.51 10.61
CA VAL A 63 -10.60 -1.76 11.47
C VAL A 63 -10.12 -2.55 12.67
N ARG A 64 -10.40 -2.04 13.87
CA ARG A 64 -10.01 -2.71 15.13
C ARG A 64 -11.15 -2.72 16.14
N PRO A 65 -11.11 -3.61 17.14
CA PRO A 65 -12.10 -3.61 18.21
C PRO A 65 -12.18 -2.25 18.94
N PRO A 66 -13.37 -1.84 19.40
CA PRO A 66 -13.53 -0.62 20.18
C PRO A 66 -12.83 -0.68 21.53
N ILE A 67 -12.63 0.50 22.11
CA ILE A 67 -12.39 0.68 23.54
C ILE A 67 -13.70 0.49 24.32
N CYS A 68 -13.64 -0.28 25.42
CA CYS A 68 -14.77 -0.43 26.32
C CYS A 68 -15.09 0.91 27.02
N PRO A 69 -16.33 1.44 26.91
CA PRO A 69 -16.69 2.73 27.50
C PRO A 69 -16.67 2.71 29.03
N THR A 70 -16.79 1.54 29.66
CA THR A 70 -16.82 1.40 31.12
C THR A 70 -15.43 1.35 31.77
N CYS A 71 -14.43 0.76 31.11
CA CYS A 71 -13.13 0.51 31.73
C CYS A 71 -11.91 0.91 30.90
N GLY A 72 -12.12 1.47 29.70
CA GLY A 72 -11.04 1.92 28.82
C GLY A 72 -10.19 0.80 28.18
N LYS A 73 -10.45 -0.48 28.48
CA LYS A 73 -9.70 -1.59 27.86
C LYS A 73 -10.21 -1.91 26.46
N ARG A 74 -9.28 -2.26 25.56
CA ARG A 74 -9.60 -2.78 24.22
C ARG A 74 -10.44 -4.04 24.30
N MET A 75 -11.58 -4.07 23.60
CA MET A 75 -12.47 -5.24 23.56
C MET A 75 -11.89 -6.37 22.69
N LYS A 76 -12.35 -7.61 22.89
CA LYS A 76 -11.98 -8.78 22.07
C LYS A 76 -13.08 -9.02 21.04
N SER A 77 -12.72 -9.39 19.81
CA SER A 77 -13.68 -9.91 18.82
C SER A 77 -14.30 -11.22 19.31
N LEU A 78 -15.61 -11.39 19.10
CA LEU A 78 -16.34 -12.63 19.34
C LEU A 78 -16.39 -13.55 18.11
N GLY A 79 -15.76 -13.16 17.01
CA GLY A 79 -15.81 -13.84 15.71
C GLY A 79 -16.47 -12.97 14.64
N ALA A 80 -16.39 -13.41 13.38
CA ALA A 80 -16.98 -12.71 12.25
C ALA A 80 -18.49 -12.49 12.47
N GLY A 81 -18.96 -11.26 12.30
CA GLY A 81 -20.38 -10.91 12.48
C GLY A 81 -20.90 -10.90 13.92
N LYS A 82 -20.09 -11.26 14.93
CA LYS A 82 -20.55 -11.46 16.32
C LYS A 82 -20.26 -10.30 17.27
N GLY A 83 -19.67 -9.22 16.77
CA GLY A 83 -19.32 -8.05 17.57
C GLY A 83 -18.15 -8.29 18.53
N TYR A 84 -18.18 -7.58 19.67
CA TYR A 84 -17.06 -7.46 20.59
C TYR A 84 -17.49 -7.68 22.04
N ARG A 85 -16.58 -8.18 22.88
CA ARG A 85 -16.79 -8.30 24.34
C ARG A 85 -15.62 -7.73 25.13
N CYS A 86 -15.93 -6.98 26.19
CA CYS A 86 -14.94 -6.53 27.15
C CYS A 86 -14.54 -7.70 28.07
N ARG A 87 -13.24 -7.97 28.18
CA ARG A 87 -12.72 -9.04 29.05
C ARG A 87 -12.89 -8.75 30.54
N LYS A 88 -12.92 -7.46 30.93
CA LYS A 88 -13.03 -7.04 32.34
C LYS A 88 -14.48 -6.89 32.79
N CYS A 89 -15.27 -6.12 32.04
CA CYS A 89 -16.65 -5.77 32.43
C CYS A 89 -17.70 -6.76 31.89
N GLY A 90 -17.36 -7.61 30.92
CA GLY A 90 -18.30 -8.51 30.28
C GLY A 90 -19.23 -7.85 29.24
N LEU A 91 -19.28 -6.51 29.18
CA LEU A 91 -20.06 -5.72 28.21
C LEU A 91 -19.85 -6.22 26.77
N LYS A 92 -20.93 -6.32 26.00
CA LYS A 92 -20.93 -6.68 24.58
C LYS A 92 -21.32 -5.48 23.74
N MET A 93 -20.75 -5.37 22.54
CA MET A 93 -21.07 -4.35 21.54
C MET A 93 -21.18 -5.03 20.17
N GLY A 94 -22.02 -4.49 19.28
CA GLY A 94 -22.18 -5.02 17.93
C GLY A 94 -20.99 -4.72 17.02
N VAL A 95 -21.07 -5.16 15.76
CA VAL A 95 -20.00 -4.98 14.76
C VAL A 95 -19.83 -3.52 14.34
N GLU A 96 -20.90 -2.73 14.44
CA GLU A 96 -20.93 -1.29 14.19
C GLU A 96 -20.03 -0.49 15.14
N ALA A 97 -19.71 -1.06 16.30
CA ALA A 97 -18.80 -0.44 17.25
C ALA A 97 -17.33 -0.52 16.83
N ALA A 98 -16.99 -1.14 15.69
CA ALA A 98 -15.62 -1.24 15.22
C ALA A 98 -15.00 0.16 15.01
N GLU A 99 -13.82 0.38 15.57
CA GLU A 99 -13.06 1.60 15.33
C GLU A 99 -12.39 1.54 13.96
N ARG A 100 -12.64 2.57 13.14
CA ARG A 100 -11.91 2.80 11.88
C ARG A 100 -10.85 3.86 12.15
N VAL A 101 -9.58 3.47 12.04
CA VAL A 101 -8.46 4.35 12.38
C VAL A 101 -7.54 4.47 11.18
N GLU A 102 -7.22 5.70 10.82
CA GLU A 102 -6.19 6.02 9.84
C GLU A 102 -4.81 5.80 10.47
N ILE A 103 -3.98 4.98 9.84
CA ILE A 103 -2.58 4.75 10.24
C ILE A 103 -1.67 5.56 9.33
N PRO A 104 -0.67 6.27 9.88
CA PRO A 104 0.33 6.95 9.07
C PRO A 104 1.07 5.96 8.16
N ARG A 105 1.42 6.43 6.96
CA ARG A 105 2.20 5.66 5.99
C ARG A 105 3.65 6.13 5.98
N SER A 106 4.57 5.18 5.85
CA SER A 106 6.00 5.47 5.74
C SER A 106 6.39 5.99 4.36
N LEU A 107 5.69 5.53 3.32
CA LEU A 107 5.85 6.03 1.95
C LEU A 107 5.44 7.50 1.87
N LYS A 108 6.18 8.30 1.10
CA LYS A 108 5.89 9.72 0.88
C LYS A 108 5.60 9.97 -0.61
N PRO A 109 4.86 11.03 -0.95
CA PRO A 109 4.82 11.52 -2.33
C PRO A 109 6.23 11.90 -2.81
N GLY A 110 6.50 11.69 -4.09
CA GLY A 110 7.82 11.93 -4.68
C GLY A 110 8.23 10.84 -5.65
N PHE A 111 9.43 10.99 -6.22
CA PHE A 111 9.99 10.01 -7.14
C PHE A 111 10.93 9.04 -6.43
N TYR A 112 10.87 7.79 -6.85
CA TYR A 112 11.73 6.70 -6.42
C TYR A 112 12.24 5.98 -7.67
N GLU A 113 13.52 5.62 -7.68
CA GLU A 113 14.12 4.88 -8.80
C GLU A 113 14.93 3.67 -8.30
N VAL A 114 15.22 2.76 -9.22
CA VAL A 114 16.09 1.62 -8.97
C VAL A 114 17.50 2.08 -8.60
N PRO A 115 18.26 1.29 -7.81
CA PRO A 115 19.65 1.62 -7.51
C PRO A 115 20.50 1.68 -8.79
N PRO A 116 21.65 2.39 -8.78
CA PRO A 116 22.53 2.50 -9.95
C PRO A 116 22.91 1.16 -10.58
N SER A 117 23.11 0.11 -9.76
CA SER A 117 23.43 -1.25 -10.22
C SER A 117 22.33 -1.92 -11.05
N ALA A 118 21.08 -1.42 -10.97
CA ALA A 118 19.93 -1.93 -11.70
C ALA A 118 19.39 -0.93 -12.74
N ARG A 119 20.05 0.23 -12.89
CA ARG A 119 19.66 1.25 -13.86
C ARG A 119 19.96 0.77 -15.27
N ARG A 120 19.02 0.97 -16.19
CA ARG A 120 19.23 0.67 -17.61
C ARG A 120 19.83 1.87 -18.33
N HIS A 121 20.47 1.62 -19.46
CA HIS A 121 21.21 2.65 -20.21
C HIS A 121 20.39 3.90 -20.57
N LEU A 122 19.10 3.73 -20.86
CA LEU A 122 18.23 4.84 -21.28
C LEU A 122 17.42 5.46 -20.12
N THR A 123 17.56 4.94 -18.90
CA THR A 123 16.83 5.47 -17.74
C THR A 123 17.49 6.78 -17.30
N LYS A 124 16.82 7.92 -17.53
CA LYS A 124 17.28 9.22 -17.00
C LYS A 124 17.30 9.17 -15.45
N PRO A 125 18.44 9.37 -14.78
CA PRO A 125 18.54 9.43 -13.32
C PRO A 125 17.71 10.56 -12.70
N LEU A 126 17.25 10.40 -11.45
CA LEU A 126 16.58 11.48 -10.71
C LEU A 126 17.50 12.68 -10.45
N GLU A 127 18.79 12.43 -10.21
CA GLU A 127 19.80 13.49 -9.99
C GLU A 127 19.94 14.45 -11.18
N LEU A 128 19.59 14.01 -12.38
CA LEU A 128 19.66 14.81 -13.61
C LEU A 128 18.30 15.41 -14.03
N ALA A 129 17.25 15.19 -13.23
CA ALA A 129 15.87 15.58 -13.52
C ALA A 129 15.38 16.78 -12.71
N LEU A 130 16.24 17.36 -11.86
CA LEU A 130 16.06 18.64 -11.19
C LEU A 130 16.62 19.79 -12.03
#